data_AF-A0A258LP09-F1
#
_entry.id   AF-A0A258LP09-F1
#
_cell.length_a   1.000
_cell.length_b   1.000
_cell.length_c   1.000
_cell.angle_alpha   90.00
_cell.angle_beta   90.00
_cell.angle_gamma   90.00
#
_symmetry.space_group_name_H-M   'P 1'
#
loop_
_entity.id
_entity.type
_entity.pdbx_description
1 polymer ?
#
loop_
_entity_poly.entity_id
_entity_poly.type
_entity_poly.pdbx_seq_one_letter_code
_entity_poly.pdbx_strand_id
1 'polypeptide(L)'
;MTNVALYLNPEAFNTKGPALMGRQSAGEGFLRGYLRHARSEDIHFWNVADRPVAELDAFVQAIGAIDRPVKWIARHDRLGLGDAGSVHMASPRLAREAWA
;
A
#
# COMPACT_ATOMS: atom_id res chain seq x y z
N MET A 1 1.89 -18.92 3.84
CA MET A 1 2.38 -17.69 4.52
C MET A 1 1.25 -16.68 4.51
N THR A 2 1.13 -15.80 5.51
CA THR A 2 0.01 -14.84 5.58
C THR A 2 0.29 -13.65 4.66
N ASN A 3 -0.63 -13.35 3.74
CA ASN A 3 -0.57 -12.15 2.91
C ASN A 3 -0.93 -10.90 3.73
N VAL A 4 -0.66 -9.72 3.19
CA VAL A 4 -1.06 -8.45 3.81
C VAL A 4 -1.48 -7.46 2.73
N ALA A 5 -2.63 -6.83 2.93
CA ALA A 5 -3.06 -5.69 2.14
C ALA A 5 -2.44 -4.41 2.70
N LEU A 6 -1.64 -3.74 1.89
CA LEU A 6 -1.01 -2.47 2.26
C LEU A 6 -1.99 -1.32 1.99
N TYR A 7 -2.34 -0.56 3.04
CA TYR A 7 -3.06 0.69 2.92
C TYR A 7 -2.23 1.69 2.11
N LEU A 8 -2.63 1.96 0.87
CA LEU A 8 -1.85 2.78 -0.06
C LEU A 8 -2.57 4.07 -0.44
N ASN A 9 -2.02 5.17 0.06
CA ASN A 9 -2.29 6.53 -0.42
C ASN A 9 -0.95 7.13 -0.88
N PRO A 10 -0.74 7.40 -2.18
CA PRO A 10 0.55 7.85 -2.70
C PRO A 10 1.17 9.05 -1.98
N GLU A 11 0.35 9.96 -1.44
CA GLU A 11 0.84 11.11 -0.66
C GLU A 11 1.68 10.71 0.54
N ALA A 12 1.35 9.58 1.19
CA ALA A 12 2.07 9.08 2.36
C ALA A 12 3.37 8.34 2.02
N PHE A 13 3.62 8.07 0.73
CA PHE A 13 4.77 7.29 0.24
C PHE A 13 5.63 8.07 -0.76
N ASN A 14 5.34 9.36 -0.97
CA ASN A 14 6.03 10.19 -1.95
C ASN A 14 6.96 11.19 -1.26
N THR A 15 8.27 11.02 -1.45
CA THR A 15 9.29 11.93 -0.91
C THR A 15 9.78 13.00 -1.90
N LYS A 16 9.25 13.01 -3.14
CA LYS A 16 9.69 13.94 -4.21
C LYS A 16 8.98 15.30 -4.17
N GLY A 17 8.09 15.52 -3.21
CA GLY A 17 7.37 16.78 -3.04
C GLY A 17 8.27 17.93 -2.57
N PRO A 18 7.83 19.19 -2.69
CA PRO A 18 8.62 20.37 -2.33
C PRO A 18 8.92 20.47 -0.83
N ALA A 19 8.11 19.83 0.02
CA ALA A 19 8.29 19.80 1.47
C ALA A 19 8.18 18.35 1.98
N LEU A 20 9.34 17.74 2.23
CA LEU A 20 9.43 16.36 2.72
C LEU A 20 9.03 16.27 4.20
N MET A 21 7.99 15.49 4.48
CA MET A 21 7.55 15.21 5.85
C MET A 21 8.09 13.87 6.34
N GLY A 22 8.40 13.75 7.64
CA GLY A 22 8.93 12.50 8.23
C GLY A 22 8.05 11.28 7.95
N ARG A 23 6.71 11.45 7.95
CA ARG A 23 5.77 10.38 7.59
C ARG A 23 5.97 9.84 6.17
N GLN A 24 6.36 10.69 5.22
CA GLN A 24 6.55 10.32 3.81
C GLN A 24 7.85 9.54 3.64
N SER A 25 8.92 9.97 4.32
CA SER A 25 10.19 9.26 4.34
C SER A 25 10.04 7.86 4.96
N ALA A 26 9.30 7.76 6.07
CA ALA A 26 8.99 6.48 6.71
C ALA A 26 8.16 5.57 5.79
N GLY A 27 7.12 6.11 5.14
CA GLY A 27 6.29 5.38 4.20
C GLY A 27 7.06 4.84 3.00
N GLU A 28 7.78 5.70 2.29
CA GLU A 28 8.57 5.29 1.11
C GLU A 28 9.67 4.28 1.49
N GLY A 29 10.35 4.50 2.61
CA GLY A 29 11.35 3.57 3.13
C GLY A 29 10.77 2.21 3.49
N PHE A 30 9.62 2.19 4.15
CA PHE A 30 8.87 0.96 4.44
C PHE A 30 8.50 0.22 3.17
N LEU A 31 7.87 0.90 2.20
CA LEU A 31 7.43 0.27 0.95
C LEU A 31 8.62 -0.30 0.17
N ARG A 32 9.73 0.45 0.06
CA ARG A 32 10.96 -0.05 -0.57
C ARG A 32 11.49 -1.31 0.12
N GLY A 33 11.50 -1.33 1.46
CA GLY A 33 11.91 -2.48 2.24
C GLY A 33 10.96 -3.68 2.05
N TYR A 34 9.66 -3.44 2.06
CA TYR A 34 8.63 -4.45 1.84
C TYR A 34 8.78 -5.09 0.46
N LEU A 35 8.85 -4.30 -0.61
CA LEU A 35 9.00 -4.81 -1.97
C LEU A 35 10.25 -5.69 -2.13
N ARG A 36 11.36 -5.33 -1.47
CA ARG A 36 12.62 -6.07 -1.55
C ARG A 36 12.68 -7.33 -0.69
N HIS A 37 12.04 -7.33 0.48
CA HIS A 37 12.30 -8.31 1.52
C HIS A 37 11.08 -9.12 1.98
N ALA A 38 9.87 -8.69 1.62
CA ALA A 38 8.68 -9.49 1.90
C ALA A 38 8.79 -10.85 1.20
N ARG A 39 8.23 -11.89 1.85
CA ARG A 39 8.19 -13.26 1.32
C ARG A 39 6.77 -13.70 0.93
N SER A 40 5.83 -12.76 0.86
CA SER A 40 4.49 -13.06 0.35
C SER A 40 4.57 -13.46 -1.12
N GLU A 41 3.68 -14.37 -1.52
CA GLU A 41 3.59 -14.83 -2.91
C GLU A 41 3.05 -13.70 -3.80
N ASP A 42 2.05 -12.97 -3.30
CA ASP A 42 1.47 -11.81 -3.96
C ASP A 42 1.65 -10.53 -3.12
N ILE A 43 1.57 -9.37 -3.79
CA ILE A 43 1.53 -8.06 -3.16
C ILE A 43 0.12 -7.52 -3.26
N HIS A 44 -0.53 -7.29 -2.12
CA HIS A 44 -1.87 -6.72 -2.10
C HIS A 44 -1.78 -5.23 -1.74
N PHE A 45 -2.32 -4.37 -2.59
CA PHE A 45 -2.47 -2.94 -2.28
C PHE A 45 -3.93 -2.57 -2.18
N TRP A 46 -4.28 -1.84 -1.12
CA TRP A 46 -5.59 -1.23 -0.96
C TRP A 46 -5.54 0.22 -1.44
N ASN A 47 -6.22 0.48 -2.55
CA ASN A 47 -6.29 1.80 -3.18
C ASN A 47 -7.26 2.71 -2.42
N VAL A 48 -6.81 3.27 -1.31
CA VAL A 48 -7.63 4.18 -0.50
C VAL A 48 -7.73 5.59 -1.08
N ALA A 49 -6.85 5.92 -2.04
CA ALA A 49 -6.81 7.19 -2.73
C ALA A 49 -7.80 7.27 -3.90
N ASP A 50 -8.45 6.16 -4.26
CA ASP A 50 -9.39 6.04 -5.37
C ASP A 50 -8.80 6.52 -6.71
N ARG A 51 -7.54 6.17 -6.95
CA ARG A 51 -6.80 6.55 -8.16
C ARG A 51 -6.86 5.47 -9.23
N PRO A 52 -6.66 5.80 -10.53
CA PRO A 52 -6.51 4.80 -11.57
C PRO A 52 -5.37 3.82 -11.24
N VAL A 53 -5.62 2.52 -11.40
CA VAL A 53 -4.63 1.46 -11.09
C VAL A 53 -3.32 1.66 -11.86
N ALA A 54 -3.38 2.04 -13.13
CA ALA A 54 -2.18 2.29 -13.93
C ALA A 54 -1.27 3.41 -13.37
N GLU A 55 -1.86 4.45 -12.76
CA GLU A 55 -1.11 5.52 -12.09
C GLU A 55 -0.39 4.96 -10.84
N LEU A 56 -1.10 4.13 -10.08
CA LEU A 56 -0.58 3.55 -8.85
C LEU A 56 0.50 2.48 -9.12
N ASP A 57 0.33 1.69 -10.18
CA ASP A 57 1.36 0.73 -10.63
C ASP A 57 2.65 1.46 -10.99
N ALA A 58 2.57 2.51 -11.80
CA ALA A 58 3.73 3.33 -12.15
C ALA A 58 4.37 3.95 -10.89
N PHE A 59 3.56 4.38 -9.92
CA PHE A 59 4.05 4.92 -8.65
C PHE A 59 4.83 3.90 -7.82
N VAL A 60 4.28 2.70 -7.60
CA VAL A 60 4.97 1.67 -6.78
C VAL A 60 6.23 1.14 -7.47
N GLN A 61 6.20 1.00 -8.80
CA GLN A 61 7.38 0.62 -9.60
C GLN A 61 8.50 1.66 -9.53
N ALA A 62 8.16 2.95 -9.39
CA ALA A 62 9.14 4.01 -9.21
C ALA A 62 9.82 3.99 -7.82
N ILE A 63 9.22 3.32 -6.82
CA ILE A 63 9.77 3.20 -5.46
C ILE A 63 10.68 1.98 -5.33
N GLY A 64 10.30 0.86 -5.96
CA GLY A 64 11.06 -0.39 -5.92
C GLY A 64 10.62 -1.39 -7.00
N ALA A 65 11.48 -2.38 -7.24
CA ALA A 65 11.18 -3.46 -8.18
C ALA A 65 10.00 -4.30 -7.69
N ILE A 66 9.10 -4.61 -8.62
CA ILE A 66 7.99 -5.54 -8.41
C ILE A 66 8.38 -6.84 -9.10
N ASP A 67 8.63 -7.88 -8.31
CA ASP A 67 9.11 -9.20 -8.75
C ASP A 67 8.06 -10.30 -8.69
N ARG A 68 6.84 -9.95 -8.26
CA ARG A 68 5.73 -10.88 -8.04
C ARG A 68 4.39 -10.21 -8.34
N PRO A 69 3.30 -10.97 -8.50
CA PRO A 69 2.01 -10.41 -8.87
C PRO A 69 1.50 -9.36 -7.88
N VAL A 70 0.87 -8.32 -8.43
CA VAL A 70 0.22 -7.25 -7.67
C VAL A 70 -1.29 -7.39 -7.80
N LYS A 71 -1.98 -7.40 -6.65
CA LYS A 71 -3.44 -7.34 -6.57
C LYS A 71 -3.87 -6.00 -5.99
N TRP A 72 -4.64 -5.25 -6.77
CA TRP A 72 -5.28 -4.02 -6.32
C TRP A 72 -6.67 -4.31 -5.76
N ILE A 73 -6.90 -3.84 -4.55
CA ILE A 73 -8.19 -3.87 -3.86
C ILE A 73 -8.76 -2.46 -3.93
N ALA A 74 -9.97 -2.33 -4.47
CA ALA A 74 -10.62 -1.03 -4.63
C ALA A 74 -10.95 -0.41 -3.26
N ARG A 75 -11.08 0.91 -3.20
CA ARG A 75 -11.34 1.65 -1.96
C ARG A 75 -12.50 1.10 -1.14
N HIS A 76 -13.59 0.73 -1.81
CA HIS A 76 -14.83 0.26 -1.20
C HIS A 76 -14.97 -1.27 -1.17
N ASP A 77 -13.98 -2.01 -1.70
CA ASP A 77 -14.00 -3.47 -1.72
C ASP A 77 -13.50 -4.04 -0.39
N ARG A 78 -14.40 -4.07 0.60
CA ARG A 78 -14.10 -4.60 1.94
C ARG A 78 -13.95 -6.11 1.94
N LEU A 79 -14.71 -6.82 1.11
CA LEU A 79 -14.63 -8.26 1.01
C LEU A 79 -13.28 -8.70 0.43
N GLY A 80 -12.76 -7.98 -0.57
CA GLY A 80 -11.45 -8.23 -1.15
C GLY A 80 -10.27 -8.07 -0.18
N LEU A 81 -10.43 -7.31 0.92
CA LEU A 81 -9.43 -7.25 1.99
C LEU A 81 -9.30 -8.59 2.74
N GLY A 82 -10.38 -9.38 2.79
CA GLY A 82 -10.39 -10.71 3.39
C GLY A 82 -9.42 -11.69 2.72
N ASP A 83 -9.18 -11.54 1.41
CA ASP A 83 -8.27 -12.40 0.66
C ASP A 83 -6.81 -12.28 1.11
N ALA A 84 -6.43 -11.11 1.65
CA ALA A 84 -5.11 -10.94 2.23
C ALA A 84 -5.01 -11.52 3.65
N GLY A 85 -6.12 -11.64 4.37
CA GLY A 85 -6.18 -12.09 5.77
C GLY A 85 -5.66 -11.08 6.79
N SER A 86 -4.86 -10.08 6.38
CA SER A 86 -4.40 -8.99 7.24
C SER A 86 -4.27 -7.66 6.47
N VAL A 87 -4.37 -6.53 7.18
CA VAL A 87 -4.22 -5.18 6.61
C VAL A 87 -3.14 -4.42 7.37
N HIS A 88 -2.12 -3.93 6.66
CA HIS A 88 -1.19 -2.95 7.20
C HIS A 88 -1.76 -1.55 7.01
N MET A 89 -2.19 -0.92 8.12
CA MET A 89 -2.82 0.40 8.08
C MET A 89 -1.88 1.50 8.56
N ALA A 90 -1.31 2.25 7.61
CA ALA A 90 -0.45 3.39 7.88
C ALA A 90 -1.22 4.68 8.26
N SER A 91 -2.45 4.55 8.78
CA SER A 91 -3.37 5.64 9.10
C SER A 91 -3.80 5.56 10.56
N PRO A 92 -3.96 6.69 11.27
CA PRO A 92 -4.47 6.70 12.64
C PRO A 92 -5.96 6.37 12.72
N ARG A 93 -6.64 6.09 11.60
CA ARG A 93 -8.10 5.88 11.52
C ARG A 93 -8.53 4.43 11.70
N LEU A 94 -7.68 3.57 12.29
CA LEU A 94 -7.98 2.15 12.52
C LEU A 94 -9.34 1.93 13.20
N ALA A 95 -9.68 2.73 14.21
CA ALA A 95 -10.95 2.62 14.92
C ALA A 95 -12.17 2.83 14.01
N ARG A 96 -12.08 3.67 12.97
CA ARG A 96 -13.18 3.85 12.01
C ARG A 96 -13.21 2.70 11.02
N GLU A 97 -12.06 2.26 10.54
CA GLU A 97 -11.97 1.24 9.50
C GLU A 97 -12.33 -0.17 10.00
N ALA A 98 -12.17 -0.44 11.30
CA ALA A 98 -12.49 -1.74 11.89
C ALA A 98 -14.01 -2.05 11.95
N TRP A 99 -14.87 -1.04 11.82
CA TRP A 99 -16.33 -1.17 11.96
C TRP A 99 -17.10 -0.62 10.75
N ALA A 100 -16.40 -0.32 9.65
CA ALA A 100 -16.96 0.28 8.44
C ALA A 100 -17.48 -0.74 7.43
#